data_AF-A0A920IS55-F1
#
_entry.id   AF-A0A920IS55-F1
#
_cell.length_a   1.000
_cell.length_b   1.000
_cell.length_c   1.000
_cell.angle_alpha   90.00
_cell.angle_beta   90.00
_cell.angle_gamma   90.00
#
_symmetry.space_group_name_H-M   'P 1'
#
loop_
_entity.id
_entity.type
_entity.pdbx_description
1 polymer ?
#
loop_
_entity_poly.entity_id
_entity_poly.type
_entity_poly.pdbx_seq_one_letter_code
_entity_poly.pdbx_strand_id
1 'polypeptide(L)'
;MKIMLINGPNLNLLGQREVDIYGSKTLNEIENNLKNIANQENAELICFQSNSEGEMIDQVHDALDLDVQFILINPAAYTHTSIALRDAFLSTSIPFMKYI
;
A
#
# COMPACT_ATOMS: atom_id res chain seq x y z
N MET A 1 11.71 3.10 12.57
CA MET A 1 11.29 1.90 11.81
C MET A 1 10.74 2.34 10.47
N LYS A 2 11.07 1.69 9.35
CA LYS A 2 10.57 2.09 8.02
C LYS A 2 9.48 1.15 7.54
N ILE A 3 8.30 1.71 7.24
CA ILE A 3 7.11 1.01 6.77
C ILE A 3 6.76 1.51 5.38
N MET A 4 6.33 0.61 4.50
CA MET A 4 5.73 0.97 3.22
C MET A 4 4.24 0.67 3.21
N LEU A 5 3.43 1.61 2.75
CA LEU A 5 2.01 1.44 2.44
C LEU A 5 1.85 1.30 0.92
N ILE A 6 1.34 0.17 0.46
CA ILE A 6 1.07 -0.10 -0.96
C ILE A 6 -0.44 -0.16 -1.19
N ASN A 7 -0.93 0.67 -2.10
CA ASN A 7 -2.32 0.77 -2.50
C ASN A 7 -2.50 0.30 -3.94
N GLY A 8 -3.37 -0.69 -4.13
CA GLY A 8 -3.66 -1.28 -5.42
C GLY A 8 -4.61 -0.44 -6.30
N PRO A 9 -5.14 -1.06 -7.37
CA PRO A 9 -5.89 -0.36 -8.40
C PRO A 9 -7.17 0.28 -7.89
N ASN A 10 -7.50 1.43 -8.47
CA ASN A 10 -8.69 2.25 -8.24
C ASN A 10 -8.78 2.91 -6.84
N LEU A 11 -7.88 2.62 -5.90
CA LEU A 11 -7.87 3.30 -4.60
C LEU A 11 -7.56 4.79 -4.71
N ASN A 12 -6.90 5.22 -5.78
CA ASN A 12 -6.74 6.64 -6.11
C ASN A 12 -8.06 7.38 -6.38
N LEU A 13 -9.16 6.65 -6.63
CA LEU A 13 -10.49 7.22 -6.86
C LEU A 13 -11.34 7.34 -5.58
N LEU A 14 -10.79 6.97 -4.41
CA LEU A 14 -11.46 7.16 -3.12
C LEU A 14 -11.86 8.63 -2.91
N GLY A 15 -13.07 8.84 -2.39
CA GLY A 15 -13.65 10.17 -2.18
C GLY A 15 -14.21 10.85 -3.43
N GLN A 16 -14.11 10.22 -4.62
CA GLN A 16 -14.64 10.78 -5.87
C GLN A 16 -15.83 10.00 -6.44
N ARG A 17 -15.90 8.68 -6.20
CA ARG A 17 -16.99 7.80 -6.65
C ARG A 17 -17.74 7.21 -5.47
N GLU A 18 -19.06 7.05 -5.64
CA GLU A 18 -19.93 6.31 -4.72
C GLU A 18 -19.68 6.69 -3.24
N VAL A 19 -19.63 8.00 -2.98
CA VAL A 19 -19.33 8.59 -1.65
C VAL A 19 -20.27 8.06 -0.57
N ASP A 20 -21.52 7.76 -0.93
CA ASP A 20 -22.51 7.18 -0.01
C ASP A 20 -22.17 5.73 0.40
N ILE A 21 -21.33 5.02 -0.37
CA ILE A 21 -20.92 3.64 -0.14
C ILE A 21 -19.52 3.57 0.49
N TYR A 22 -18.57 4.35 -0.03
CA TYR A 22 -17.15 4.26 0.35
C TYR A 22 -16.68 5.40 1.28
N GLY A 23 -17.56 6.38 1.54
CA GLY A 23 -17.23 7.57 2.30
C GLY A 23 -16.55 8.66 1.46
N SER A 24 -16.43 9.85 2.05
CA SER A 24 -15.83 11.02 1.41
C SER A 24 -14.31 11.12 1.58
N LYS A 25 -13.70 10.21 2.35
CA LYS A 25 -12.26 10.26 2.61
C LYS A 25 -11.48 9.90 1.36
N THR A 26 -10.55 10.76 0.98
CA THR A 26 -9.65 10.51 -0.14
C THR A 26 -8.46 9.65 0.30
N LEU A 27 -7.81 8.99 -0.66
CA LEU A 27 -6.59 8.23 -0.38
C LEU A 27 -5.51 9.12 0.24
N ASN A 28 -5.34 10.34 -0.27
CA ASN A 28 -4.36 11.29 0.24
C ASN A 28 -4.64 11.67 1.71
N GLU A 29 -5.90 11.83 2.11
CA GLU A 29 -6.24 12.08 3.52
C GLU A 29 -5.90 10.90 4.42
N ILE A 30 -6.15 9.67 3.95
CA ILE A 30 -5.78 8.44 4.66
C ILE A 30 -4.26 8.36 4.81
N GLU A 31 -3.50 8.55 3.73
CA GLU A 31 -2.04 8.52 3.74
C GLU A 31 -1.45 9.59 4.67
N ASN A 32 -1.97 10.81 4.64
CA ASN A 32 -1.51 11.89 5.52
C ASN A 32 -1.80 11.58 7.00
N ASN A 33 -2.97 11.00 7.30
CA ASN A 33 -3.30 10.55 8.65
C ASN A 33 -2.32 9.47 9.14
N LEU A 34 -2.08 8.45 8.31
CA LEU A 34 -1.14 7.37 8.64
C LEU A 34 0.31 7.86 8.78
N LYS A 35 0.75 8.80 7.94
CA LYS A 35 2.07 9.45 8.08
C LYS A 35 2.19 10.18 9.42
N ASN A 36 1.14 10.89 9.84
CA ASN A 36 1.14 11.56 11.15
C ASN A 36 1.23 10.56 12.30
N ILE A 37 0.49 9.45 12.24
CA ILE A 37 0.57 8.38 13.25
C ILE A 37 1.97 7.75 13.27
N ALA A 38 2.53 7.42 12.10
CA ALA A 38 3.87 6.85 12.00
C ALA A 38 4.92 7.79 12.63
N ASN A 39 4.85 9.09 12.33
CA ASN A 39 5.74 10.09 12.91
C ASN A 39 5.63 10.16 14.45
N GLN A 40 4.41 10.07 15.00
CA GLN A 40 4.19 10.04 16.45
C GLN A 40 4.85 8.82 17.11
N GLU A 41 4.95 7.71 16.40
CA GLU A 41 5.58 6.46 16.84
C GLU A 41 7.08 6.34 16.45
N ASN A 42 7.71 7.43 15.99
CA ASN A 42 9.09 7.44 15.48
C ASN A 42 9.33 6.42 14.34
N ALA A 43 8.31 6.20 13.52
CA ALA A 43 8.38 5.42 12.29
C ALA A 43 8.30 6.32 11.05
N GLU A 44 8.92 5.87 9.97
CA GLU A 44 8.84 6.49 8.64
C GLU A 44 7.83 5.70 7.81
N LEU A 45 6.90 6.40 7.17
CA LEU A 45 5.90 5.78 6.29
C LEU A 45 6.07 6.29 4.85
N ILE A 46 6.38 5.36 3.95
CA ILE A 46 6.44 5.58 2.51
C ILE A 46 5.11 5.10 1.92
N CYS A 47 4.38 5.96 1.21
CA CYS A 47 3.13 5.59 0.55
C CYS A 47 3.33 5.45 -0.95
N PHE A 48 2.74 4.41 -1.53
CA PHE A 48 2.74 4.14 -2.96
C PHE A 48 1.36 3.67 -3.40
N GLN A 49 0.90 4.14 -4.56
CA GLN A 49 -0.32 3.66 -5.20
C GLN A 49 -0.06 3.40 -6.69
N SER A 50 -0.57 2.29 -7.21
CA SER A 50 -0.60 2.07 -8.65
C SER A 50 -1.80 1.25 -9.09
N ASN A 51 -2.20 1.47 -10.35
CA ASN A 51 -3.16 0.64 -11.06
C ASN A 51 -2.50 -0.49 -11.86
N SER A 52 -1.17 -0.52 -11.92
CA SER A 52 -0.37 -1.50 -12.67
C SER A 52 0.20 -2.55 -11.73
N GLU A 53 -0.08 -3.83 -12.03
CA GLU A 53 0.49 -4.96 -11.29
C GLU A 53 2.02 -4.94 -11.33
N GLY A 54 2.62 -4.62 -12.49
CA GLY A 54 4.07 -4.57 -12.65
C GLY A 54 4.72 -3.52 -11.74
N GLU A 55 4.16 -2.31 -11.70
CA GLU A 55 4.68 -1.24 -10.83
C GLU A 55 4.56 -1.60 -9.35
N MET A 56 3.50 -2.31 -8.95
CA MET A 56 3.37 -2.80 -7.57
C MET A 56 4.43 -3.87 -7.24
N ILE A 57 4.76 -4.75 -8.18
CA ILE A 57 5.81 -5.76 -8.03
C ILE A 57 7.18 -5.07 -7.91
N ASP A 58 7.46 -4.11 -8.79
CA ASP A 58 8.69 -3.34 -8.76
C ASP A 58 8.84 -2.61 -7.42
N GLN A 59 7.76 -2.00 -6.92
CA GLN A 59 7.75 -1.35 -5.62
C GLN A 59 8.02 -2.32 -4.45
N VAL A 60 7.55 -3.57 -4.53
CA VAL A 60 7.86 -4.62 -3.55
C VAL A 60 9.35 -4.97 -3.58
N HIS A 61 9.97 -4.99 -4.75
CA HIS A 61 11.42 -5.21 -4.87
C HIS A 61 12.23 -4.02 -4.34
N ASP A 62 11.85 -2.79 -4.72
CA ASP A 62 12.50 -1.56 -4.26
C ASP A 62 12.46 -1.41 -2.73
N ALA A 63 11.47 -2.02 -2.07
CA ALA A 63 11.39 -2.06 -0.61
C ALA A 63 12.62 -2.71 0.06
N LEU A 64 13.32 -3.63 -0.63
CA LEU A 64 14.59 -4.20 -0.16
C LEU A 64 15.70 -3.14 -0.14
N ASP A 65 15.86 -2.42 -1.25
CA ASP A 65 16.91 -1.40 -1.40
C ASP A 65 16.67 -0.18 -0.50
N LEU A 66 15.41 0.05 -0.12
CA LEU A 66 15.02 1.12 0.79
C LEU A 66 15.10 0.73 2.27
N ASP A 67 15.55 -0.47 2.63
CA ASP A 67 15.56 -1.00 4.01
C ASP A 67 14.17 -0.95 4.68
N VAL A 68 13.11 -1.24 3.92
CA VAL A 68 11.75 -1.33 4.48
C VAL A 68 11.63 -2.59 5.33
N GLN A 69 11.17 -2.41 6.57
CA GLN A 69 11.07 -3.48 7.56
C GLN A 69 9.68 -4.13 7.59
N PHE A 70 8.66 -3.44 7.06
CA PHE A 70 7.29 -3.91 7.05
C PHE A 70 6.48 -3.28 5.91
N ILE A 71 5.60 -4.06 5.28
CA ILE A 71 4.69 -3.57 4.24
C ILE A 71 3.24 -3.69 4.68
N LEU A 72 2.50 -2.58 4.70
CA LEU A 72 1.05 -2.57 4.80
C LEU A 72 0.49 -2.49 3.37
N ILE A 73 -0.44 -3.38 3.01
CA ILE A 73 -0.95 -3.43 1.63
C ILE A 73 -2.47 -3.56 1.56
N ASN A 74 -3.08 -2.82 0.65
CA ASN A 74 -4.41 -3.11 0.11
C ASN A 74 -4.28 -3.38 -1.40
N PRO A 75 -4.25 -4.65 -1.85
CA PRO A 75 -4.09 -4.98 -3.26
C PRO A 75 -5.35 -4.70 -4.10
N ALA A 76 -6.46 -4.27 -3.48
CA ALA A 76 -7.76 -4.12 -4.12
C ALA A 76 -8.12 -5.36 -4.97
N ALA A 77 -8.48 -5.17 -6.24
CA ALA A 77 -8.84 -6.25 -7.15
C ALA A 77 -7.73 -7.30 -7.37
N TYR A 78 -6.45 -6.91 -7.20
CA TYR A 78 -5.33 -7.84 -7.33
C TYR A 78 -5.26 -8.88 -6.21
N THR A 79 -6.01 -8.68 -5.12
CA THR A 79 -6.21 -9.71 -4.08
C THR A 79 -6.75 -11.03 -4.65
N HIS A 80 -7.51 -10.95 -5.74
CA HIS A 80 -8.22 -12.10 -6.32
C HIS A 80 -7.59 -12.65 -7.59
N THR A 81 -6.60 -11.94 -8.15
CA THR A 81 -6.11 -12.21 -9.52
C THR A 81 -4.59 -12.29 -9.61
N SER A 82 -3.86 -11.57 -8.77
CA SER A 82 -2.41 -11.44 -8.93
C SER A 82 -1.64 -12.51 -8.15
N ILE A 83 -1.29 -13.59 -8.85
CA ILE A 83 -0.32 -14.57 -8.35
C ILE A 83 1.09 -13.97 -8.37
N ALA A 84 1.41 -13.14 -9.37
CA ALA A 84 2.74 -12.54 -9.51
C ALA A 84 3.07 -11.61 -8.33
N LEU A 85 2.14 -10.76 -7.89
CA LEU A 85 2.34 -9.91 -6.72
C LEU A 85 2.51 -10.73 -5.45
N ARG A 86 1.72 -11.80 -5.29
CA ARG A 86 1.87 -12.73 -4.16
C ARG A 86 3.28 -13.34 -4.13
N ASP A 87 3.78 -13.78 -5.28
CA ASP A 87 5.10 -14.40 -5.38
C ASP A 87 6.23 -13.38 -5.16
N ALA A 88 6.05 -12.11 -5.55
CA ALA A 88 6.96 -11.02 -5.22
C ALA A 88 7.10 -10.84 -3.70
N PHE A 89 6.00 -10.75 -2.96
CA PHE A 89 6.02 -10.65 -1.49
C PHE A 89 6.70 -11.86 -0.81
N LEU A 90 6.46 -13.07 -1.32
CA LEU A 90 7.11 -14.28 -0.81
C LEU A 90 8.62 -14.29 -1.09
N SER A 91 9.05 -13.67 -2.19
CA SER A 91 10.46 -13.65 -2.61
C SER A 91 11.30 -12.66 -1.82
N THR A 92 10.73 -11.53 -1.39
CA THR A 92 11.47 -10.53 -0.59
C THR A 92 11.59 -10.88 0.89
N SER A 93 10.73 -11.78 1.40
CA SER A 93 10.66 -12.15 2.83
C SER A 93 10.39 -10.97 3.78
N ILE A 94 10.00 -9.80 3.25
CA ILE A 94 9.60 -8.64 4.05
C ILE A 94 8.24 -8.96 4.69
N PRO A 95 8.11 -8.86 6.03
CA PRO A 95 6.82 -9.05 6.68
C PRO A 95 5.78 -8.07 6.14
N PHE A 96 4.58 -8.57 5.82
CA PHE A 96 3.50 -7.74 5.31
C PHE A 96 2.16 -8.07 5.96
N MET A 97 1.27 -7.07 5.98
CA MET A 97 -0.11 -7.23 6.43
C MET A 97 -1.06 -6.66 5.39
N LYS A 98 -2.11 -7.43 5.09
CA LYS A 98 -3.22 -6.98 4.25
C LYS A 98 -4.28 -6.29 5.12
N TYR A 99 -4.76 -5.13 4.68
CA TYR A 99 -5.96 -4.50 5.24
C TYR A 99 -7.06 -4.39 4.19
N ILE A 100 -8.30 -4.17 4.64
CA ILE A 100 -9.51 -4.04 3.81
C ILE A 100 -10.06 -2.63 4.00
#